data_AF-A0A2D9P379-F1
#
_entry.id   AF-A0A2D9P379-F1
#
_cell.length_a   1.000
_cell.length_b   1.000
_cell.length_c   1.000
_cell.angle_alpha   90.00
_cell.angle_beta   90.00
_cell.angle_gamma   90.00
#
_symmetry.space_group_name_H-M   'P 1'
#
loop_
_entity.id
_entity.type
_entity.pdbx_description
1 polymer ?
#
loop_
_entity_poly.entity_id
_entity_poly.type
_entity_poly.pdbx_seq_one_letter_code
_entity_poly.pdbx_strand_id
1 'polypeptide(L)'
;MIKFQMKDYMFLRCIIITLFLLSCNIEPTIIGKWNLNRDKPKETMIINEDNTLIVQVQVESGEQFSLNGTWIKNQNSLNITFDVDGIKKTVLTNINLNKDTLTVTNTATGEQSTYLKEKR
;
A
#
# COMPACT_ATOMS: atom_id res chain seq x y z
N MET A 1 -8.29 -3.68 -49.44
CA MET A 1 -8.13 -5.06 -48.94
C MET A 1 -6.64 -5.29 -48.69
N ILE A 2 -6.18 -5.17 -47.44
CA ILE A 2 -4.75 -5.27 -47.09
C ILE A 2 -4.41 -6.75 -46.91
N LYS A 3 -3.46 -7.28 -47.71
CA LYS A 3 -2.95 -8.65 -47.61
C LYS A 3 -1.79 -8.68 -46.60
N PHE A 4 -2.02 -9.26 -45.42
CA PHE A 4 -0.98 -9.51 -44.43
C PHE A 4 -0.16 -10.75 -44.83
N GLN A 5 1.17 -10.63 -44.85
CA GLN A 5 2.07 -11.74 -45.17
C GLN A 5 2.47 -12.49 -43.89
N MET A 6 2.75 -13.80 -43.97
CA MET A 6 3.11 -14.63 -42.81
C MET A 6 4.37 -14.15 -42.06
N LYS A 7 5.22 -13.34 -42.70
CA LYS A 7 6.42 -12.75 -42.08
C LYS A 7 6.09 -11.67 -41.04
N ASP A 8 4.95 -11.00 -41.15
CA ASP A 8 4.50 -9.94 -40.22
C ASP A 8 4.08 -10.52 -38.86
N TYR A 9 3.71 -11.80 -38.82
CA TYR A 9 3.22 -12.48 -37.62
C TYR A 9 4.33 -12.82 -36.62
N MET A 10 5.57 -12.99 -37.09
CA MET A 10 6.74 -13.26 -36.23
C MET A 10 7.23 -11.97 -35.55
N PHE A 11 7.13 -10.83 -36.25
CA PHE A 11 7.44 -9.51 -35.69
C PHE A 11 6.39 -9.08 -34.65
N LEU A 12 5.10 -9.33 -34.92
CA LEU A 12 4.01 -9.01 -34.00
C LEU A 12 4.09 -9.79 -32.67
N ARG A 13 4.52 -11.06 -32.72
CA ARG A 13 4.75 -11.88 -31.52
C ARG A 13 5.90 -11.35 -30.65
N CYS A 14 6.97 -10.83 -31.26
CA CYS A 14 8.08 -10.22 -30.52
C CYS A 14 7.66 -8.93 -29.78
N ILE A 15 6.79 -8.11 -30.38
CA ILE A 15 6.25 -6.88 -29.76
C ILE A 15 5.37 -7.19 -28.55
N ILE A 16 4.49 -8.20 -28.66
CA ILE A 16 3.59 -8.59 -27.55
C ILE A 16 4.41 -9.08 -26.34
N ILE A 17 5.48 -9.87 -26.58
CA ILE A 17 6.36 -10.37 -25.51
C ILE A 17 7.17 -9.22 -24.88
N THR A 18 7.67 -8.27 -25.66
CA THR A 18 8.41 -7.11 -25.11
C THR A 18 7.51 -6.18 -24.29
N LEU A 19 6.25 -5.97 -24.68
CA LEU A 19 5.27 -5.21 -23.88
C LEU A 19 4.88 -5.91 -22.57
N PHE A 20 4.82 -7.25 -22.57
CA PHE A 20 4.55 -8.05 -21.36
C PHE A 20 5.75 -8.07 -20.39
N LEU A 21 6.97 -7.91 -20.89
CA LEU A 21 8.19 -7.84 -20.06
C LEU A 21 8.44 -6.44 -19.48
N LEU A 22 8.04 -5.37 -20.18
CA LEU A 22 8.15 -3.98 -19.71
C LEU A 22 7.19 -3.62 -18.57
N SER A 23 6.15 -4.43 -18.34
CA SER A 23 5.21 -4.28 -17.22
C SER A 23 5.72 -4.90 -15.91
N CYS A 24 6.91 -5.51 -15.89
CA CYS A 24 7.49 -6.10 -14.68
C CYS A 24 8.36 -5.13 -13.84
N ASN A 25 8.24 -3.82 -14.08
CA ASN A 25 8.54 -2.83 -13.03
C ASN A 25 7.35 -2.82 -12.08
N ILE A 26 7.26 -3.83 -11.21
CA ILE A 26 6.26 -3.89 -10.15
C ILE A 26 6.58 -2.72 -9.21
N GLU A 27 5.89 -1.60 -9.40
CA GLU A 27 5.91 -0.51 -8.43
C GLU A 27 5.57 -1.13 -7.07
N PRO A 28 6.35 -0.84 -6.01
CA PRO A 28 6.05 -1.33 -4.68
C PRO A 28 4.58 -1.04 -4.37
N THR A 29 3.79 -2.08 -4.11
CA THR A 29 2.39 -1.90 -3.73
C THR A 29 2.30 -1.71 -2.23
N ILE A 30 1.56 -0.67 -1.83
CA ILE A 30 1.26 -0.39 -0.43
C ILE A 30 0.25 -1.38 0.14
N ILE A 31 -0.47 -2.10 -0.71
CA ILE A 31 -1.42 -3.13 -0.30
C ILE A 31 -0.67 -4.27 0.40
N GLY A 32 -1.22 -4.70 1.53
CA GLY A 32 -0.69 -5.78 2.35
C GLY A 32 -0.84 -5.52 3.84
N LYS A 33 -0.29 -6.46 4.62
CA LYS A 33 -0.19 -6.37 6.07
C LYS A 33 1.19 -5.86 6.47
N TRP A 34 1.21 -4.83 7.28
CA TRP A 34 2.38 -4.07 7.70
C TRP A 34 2.46 -4.07 9.22
N ASN A 35 3.58 -4.52 9.77
CA ASN A 35 3.81 -4.55 11.21
C ASN A 35 4.75 -3.42 11.60
N LEU A 36 4.36 -2.62 12.58
CA LEU A 36 5.18 -1.52 13.04
C LEU A 36 6.51 -2.03 13.59
N ASN A 37 7.61 -1.42 13.14
CA ASN A 37 8.96 -1.81 13.50
C ASN A 37 9.36 -1.25 14.88
N ARG A 38 8.59 -1.61 15.92
CA ARG A 38 8.90 -1.31 17.32
C ARG A 38 8.47 -2.46 18.20
N ASP A 39 9.13 -2.64 19.33
CA ASP A 39 8.79 -3.70 20.28
C ASP A 39 7.37 -3.51 20.83
N LYS A 40 7.03 -2.29 21.25
CA LYS A 40 5.74 -1.96 21.85
C LYS A 40 5.31 -0.49 21.65
N PRO A 41 3.99 -0.20 21.61
CA PRO A 41 2.92 -1.18 21.43
C PRO A 41 3.02 -1.86 20.07
N LYS A 42 2.58 -3.11 19.99
CA LYS A 42 2.54 -3.85 18.73
C LYS A 42 1.43 -3.27 17.91
N GLU A 43 1.74 -2.85 16.69
CA GLU A 43 0.76 -2.26 15.80
C GLU A 43 0.85 -2.93 14.44
N THR A 44 -0.30 -3.28 13.89
CA THR A 44 -0.43 -3.90 12.58
C THR A 44 -1.40 -3.08 11.75
N MET A 45 -0.93 -2.61 10.61
CA MET A 45 -1.72 -1.89 9.62
C MET A 45 -2.00 -2.82 8.43
N ILE A 46 -3.28 -3.00 8.11
CA ILE A 46 -3.74 -3.83 7.00
C ILE A 46 -4.36 -2.89 5.98
N ILE A 47 -3.77 -2.86 4.78
CA ILE A 47 -4.20 -2.00 3.67
C ILE A 47 -4.70 -2.90 2.55
N ASN A 48 -6.00 -2.84 2.28
CA ASN A 48 -6.68 -3.70 1.31
C ASN A 48 -6.88 -2.99 -0.05
N GLU A 49 -7.07 -3.76 -1.11
CA GLU A 49 -7.28 -3.26 -2.48
C GLU A 49 -8.61 -2.50 -2.67
N ASP A 50 -9.58 -2.73 -1.78
CA ASP A 50 -10.91 -2.11 -1.80
C ASP A 50 -10.95 -0.74 -1.08
N ASN A 51 -9.80 -0.11 -0.90
CA ASN A 51 -9.62 1.15 -0.17
C ASN A 51 -9.95 1.10 1.32
N THR A 52 -10.11 -0.09 1.91
CA THR A 52 -10.27 -0.25 3.36
C THR A 52 -8.92 -0.38 4.06
N LEU A 53 -8.84 0.19 5.27
CA LEU A 53 -7.65 0.17 6.12
C LEU A 53 -8.06 -0.23 7.54
N ILE A 54 -7.32 -1.15 8.14
CA ILE A 54 -7.54 -1.60 9.51
C ILE A 54 -6.22 -1.40 10.27
N VAL A 55 -6.26 -0.67 11.38
CA VAL A 55 -5.14 -0.54 12.31
C VAL A 55 -5.47 -1.31 13.57
N GLN A 56 -4.65 -2.31 13.87
CA GLN A 56 -4.75 -3.11 15.09
C GLN A 56 -3.62 -2.71 16.02
N VAL A 57 -3.93 -2.27 17.24
CA VAL A 57 -2.95 -1.93 18.26
C VAL A 57 -3.12 -2.89 19.43
N GLN A 58 -2.06 -3.59 19.79
CA GLN A 58 -1.98 -4.40 21.00
C GLN A 58 -1.09 -3.68 22.01
N VAL A 59 -1.70 -3.28 23.12
CA VAL A 59 -1.04 -2.60 24.23
C VAL A 59 -0.50 -3.61 25.25
N GLU A 60 0.31 -3.15 26.20
CA GLU A 60 1.01 -4.03 27.15
C GLU A 60 0.08 -4.83 28.09
N SER A 61 -1.13 -4.33 28.34
CA SER A 61 -2.16 -5.03 29.12
C SER A 61 -2.69 -6.29 28.42
N GLY A 62 -2.29 -6.53 27.17
CA GLY A 62 -2.82 -7.60 26.31
C GLY A 62 -4.12 -7.21 25.59
N GLU A 63 -4.70 -6.05 25.91
CA GLU A 63 -5.86 -5.51 25.22
C GLU A 63 -5.51 -5.18 23.76
N GLN A 64 -6.45 -5.49 22.88
CA GLN A 64 -6.32 -5.25 21.44
C GLN A 64 -7.43 -4.29 21.00
N PHE A 65 -7.03 -3.22 20.31
CA PHE A 65 -7.94 -2.25 19.72
C PHE A 65 -7.83 -2.33 18.20
N SER A 66 -8.98 -2.24 17.52
CA SER A 66 -9.03 -2.18 16.06
C SER A 66 -9.73 -0.91 15.61
N LEU A 67 -9.04 -0.11 14.81
CA LEU A 67 -9.58 1.08 14.16
C LEU A 67 -9.79 0.79 12.68
N ASN A 68 -11.04 0.91 12.25
CA ASN A 68 -11.40 0.79 10.84
C ASN A 68 -11.37 2.16 10.18
N GLY A 69 -10.88 2.19 8.95
CA GLY A 69 -10.79 3.39 8.15
C GLY A 69 -10.80 3.08 6.66
N THR A 70 -10.73 4.15 5.89
CA THR A 70 -10.58 4.12 4.43
C THR A 70 -9.33 4.90 4.06
N TRP A 71 -8.67 4.53 2.96
CA TRP A 71 -7.44 5.17 2.52
C TRP A 71 -7.53 5.57 1.04
N ILE A 72 -6.83 6.64 0.68
CA ILE A 72 -6.66 7.10 -0.71
C ILE A 72 -5.20 7.50 -0.91
N LYS A 73 -4.51 6.91 -1.89
CA LYS A 73 -3.12 7.27 -2.26
C LYS A 73 -3.11 8.42 -3.26
N ASN A 74 -2.38 9.47 -2.92
CA ASN A 74 -2.10 10.64 -3.75
C ASN A 74 -0.60 10.76 -3.94
N GLN A 75 -0.06 10.24 -5.04
CA GLN A 75 1.38 10.23 -5.35
C GLN A 75 2.21 9.71 -4.16
N ASN A 76 2.78 10.62 -3.35
CA ASN A 76 3.64 10.34 -2.19
C ASN A 76 2.93 10.56 -0.84
N SER A 77 1.60 10.65 -0.83
CA SER A 77 0.81 10.86 0.38
C SER A 77 -0.38 9.90 0.45
N LEU A 78 -0.82 9.61 1.67
CA LEU A 78 -2.08 8.91 1.95
C LEU A 78 -3.01 9.85 2.72
N ASN A 79 -4.25 9.88 2.28
CA ASN A 79 -5.35 10.42 3.08
C ASN A 79 -6.02 9.23 3.76
N ILE A 80 -5.83 9.10 5.06
CA ILE A 80 -6.44 8.04 5.86
C ILE A 80 -7.60 8.64 6.63
N THR A 81 -8.80 8.12 6.44
CA THR A 81 -10.00 8.55 7.17
C THR A 81 -10.45 7.44 8.09
N PHE A 82 -10.44 7.70 9.39
CA PHE A 82 -10.98 6.79 10.41
C PHE A 82 -12.40 7.22 10.79
N ASP A 83 -13.26 6.25 11.03
CA ASP A 83 -14.56 6.48 11.65
C ASP A 83 -14.47 6.06 13.12
N VAL A 84 -14.51 7.04 14.02
CA VAL A 84 -14.46 6.81 15.47
C VAL A 84 -15.75 7.36 16.06
N ASP A 85 -16.61 6.46 16.52
CA ASP A 85 -17.91 6.78 17.12
C ASP A 85 -18.81 7.69 16.24
N GLY A 86 -18.78 7.47 14.91
CA GLY A 86 -19.56 8.26 13.95
C GLY A 86 -18.90 9.60 13.56
N ILE A 87 -17.74 9.91 14.13
CA ILE A 87 -16.94 11.07 13.77
C ILE A 87 -15.85 10.64 12.80
N LYS A 88 -15.94 11.12 11.56
CA LYS A 88 -14.91 10.92 10.55
C LYS A 88 -13.74 11.86 10.78
N LYS A 89 -12.55 11.29 10.99
CA LYS A 89 -11.29 12.03 11.11
C LYS A 89 -10.35 11.64 9.98
N THR A 90 -9.95 12.61 9.17
CA THR A 90 -8.96 12.41 8.10
C THR A 90 -7.59 12.87 8.57
N VAL A 91 -6.60 12.00 8.41
CA VAL A 91 -5.19 12.25 8.67
C VAL A 91 -4.45 12.22 7.33
N LEU A 92 -3.79 13.33 7.01
CA LEU A 92 -2.88 13.41 5.88
C LEU A 92 -1.51 12.88 6.32
N THR A 93 -0.97 11.94 5.55
CA THR A 93 0.36 11.40 5.82
C THR A 93 1.19 11.38 4.54
N ASN A 94 2.49 11.66 4.66
CA ASN A 94 3.44 11.38 3.60
C ASN A 94 3.91 9.94 3.74
N ILE A 95 4.08 9.26 2.60
CA ILE A 95 4.56 7.88 2.58
C ILE A 95 5.86 7.77 1.79
N ASN A 96 6.77 6.96 2.33
CA ASN A 96 7.90 6.42 1.59
C ASN A 96 7.78 4.91 1.59
N LEU A 97 7.57 4.34 0.40
CA LEU A 97 7.35 2.92 0.22
C LEU A 97 8.54 2.30 -0.51
N ASN A 98 9.15 1.33 0.14
CA ASN A 98 10.12 0.42 -0.43
C ASN A 98 9.54 -1.01 -0.42
N LYS A 99 10.21 -1.95 -1.08
CA LYS A 99 9.75 -3.33 -1.27
C LYS A 99 9.20 -3.99 0.00
N ASP A 100 9.92 -3.83 1.12
CA ASP A 100 9.61 -4.46 2.40
C ASP A 100 9.35 -3.47 3.54
N THR A 101 9.46 -2.15 3.29
CA THR A 101 9.37 -1.12 4.33
C THR A 101 8.44 0.01 3.91
N LEU A 102 7.53 0.41 4.80
CA LEU A 102 6.64 1.54 4.64
C LEU A 102 6.91 2.55 5.77
N THR A 103 7.38 3.74 5.43
CA THR A 103 7.50 4.84 6.39
C THR A 103 6.34 5.80 6.17
N VAL A 104 5.58 6.05 7.23
CA VAL A 104 4.44 6.97 7.28
C VAL A 104 4.82 8.15 8.16
N THR A 105 4.68 9.36 7.62
CA THR A 105 4.94 10.61 8.34
C THR A 105 3.64 11.38 8.45
N ASN A 106 3.17 11.63 9.67
CA ASN A 106 2.02 12.50 9.89
C ASN A 106 2.37 13.93 9.49
N THR A 107 1.66 14.53 8.53
CA THR A 107 2.00 15.87 8.05
C THR A 107 1.67 16.96 9.05
N ALA A 108 0.73 16.73 9.97
CA ALA A 108 0.33 17.70 10.97
C ALA A 108 1.31 17.73 12.17
N THR A 109 1.80 16.58 12.61
CA THR A 109 2.70 16.48 13.78
C THR A 109 4.17 16.31 13.42
N GLY A 110 4.49 15.88 12.19
CA GLY A 110 5.84 15.52 11.76
C GLY A 110 6.32 14.16 12.29
N GLU A 111 5.51 13.47 13.09
CA GLU A 111 5.85 12.16 13.67
C GLU A 111 5.97 11.09 12.58
N GLN A 112 6.99 10.25 12.70
CA GLN A 112 7.28 9.17 11.74
C GLN A 112 7.09 7.80 12.37
N SER A 113 6.48 6.90 11.61
CA SER A 113 6.29 5.50 11.96
C SER A 113 6.74 4.62 10.79
N THR A 114 7.61 3.65 11.07
CA THR A 114 8.14 2.72 10.07
C THR A 114 7.54 1.33 10.28
N TYR A 115 6.99 0.76 9.22
CA TYR A 115 6.36 -0.55 9.20
C TYR A 115 7.12 -1.51 8.27
N LEU A 116 7.15 -2.78 8.63
CA LEU A 116 7.73 -3.89 7.87
C LEU A 116 6.61 -4.73 7.25
N LYS A 117 6.77 -5.08 5.97
CA LYS A 117 5.80 -5.93 5.28
C LYS A 117 5.84 -7.34 5.86
N GLU A 118 4.69 -7.91 6.21
CA GLU A 118 4.61 -9.31 6.62
C GLU A 118 4.92 -10.21 5.43
N LYS A 119 5.93 -11.08 5.58
CA LYS A 119 6.26 -12.10 4.58
C LYS A 119 5.34 -13.30 4.80
N ARG A 120 4.81 -13.84 3.71
CA ARG A 120 4.06 -15.10 3.71
C ARG A 120 4.95 -16.27 4.09
#